data_AF-A0A135VGY8-F1
#
_entry.id   AF-A0A135VGY8-F1
#
_cell.length_a   1.000
_cell.length_b   1.000
_cell.length_c   1.000
_cell.angle_alpha   90.00
_cell.angle_beta   90.00
_cell.angle_gamma   90.00
#
_symmetry.space_group_name_H-M   'P 1'
#
loop_
_entity.id
_entity.type
_entity.pdbx_description
1 polymer ?
#
loop_
_entity_poly.entity_id
_entity_poly.type
_entity_poly.pdbx_seq_one_letter_code
_entity_poly.pdbx_strand_id
1 'polypeptide(L)' 'MSFLHDRDSTHDRVVNRFSRYLNGPMGKTVLENLEEGEHFILQTSEHTFRVTKKKGRAVVELLQIQCT' A
#
# COMPACT_ATOMS: atom_id res chain seq x y z
N MET A 1 -31.60 -1.37 -4.92
CA MET A 1 -30.45 -0.62 -5.46
C MET A 1 -29.30 -0.72 -4.48
N SER A 2 -28.20 -1.30 -4.93
CA SER A 2 -27.12 -1.84 -4.09
C SER A 2 -26.05 -0.78 -3.85
N PHE A 3 -26.11 -0.09 -2.71
CA PHE A 3 -25.18 1.00 -2.35
C PHE A 3 -23.81 0.53 -1.82
N LEU A 4 -23.39 -0.70 -2.12
CA LEU A 4 -22.18 -1.30 -1.52
C LEU A 4 -21.00 -1.53 -2.48
N HIS A 5 -21.07 -1.08 -3.74
CA HIS A 5 -20.02 -1.40 -4.72
C HIS A 5 -19.01 -0.27 -5.02
N ASP A 6 -19.22 0.95 -4.52
CA ASP A 6 -18.37 2.09 -4.90
C ASP A 6 -17.17 2.32 -3.98
N ARG A 7 -17.29 1.97 -2.69
CA ARG A 7 -16.25 2.22 -1.67
C ARG A 7 -15.03 1.33 -1.82
N ASP A 8 -15.19 0.07 -2.22
CA ASP A 8 -14.07 -0.85 -2.47
C ASP A 8 -13.23 -0.42 -3.67
N SER A 9 -13.89 0.11 -4.71
CA SER A 9 -13.21 0.44 -5.97
C SER A 9 -12.15 1.55 -5.82
N THR A 10 -12.35 2.50 -4.90
CA THR A 10 -11.43 3.63 -4.72
C THR A 10 -10.21 3.22 -3.91
N HIS A 11 -10.40 2.49 -2.80
CA HIS A 11 -9.28 1.99 -2.00
C HIS A 11 -8.40 1.04 -2.80
N ASP A 12 -9.01 0.14 -3.57
CA ASP A 12 -8.28 -0.78 -4.44
C ASP A 12 -7.48 -0.05 -5.51
N ARG A 13 -8.01 1.04 -6.08
CA ARG A 13 -7.28 1.87 -7.03
C ARG A 13 -6.05 2.52 -6.41
N VAL A 14 -6.18 3.05 -5.18
CA VAL A 14 -5.07 3.69 -4.48
C VAL A 14 -3.99 2.68 -4.12
N VAL A 15 -4.36 1.54 -3.54
CA VAL A 15 -3.41 0.44 -3.22
C VAL A 15 -2.70 -0.05 -4.48
N ASN A 16 -3.42 -0.27 -5.57
CA ASN A 16 -2.83 -0.70 -6.84
C ASN A 16 -1.87 0.33 -7.44
N ARG A 17 -2.12 1.62 -7.26
CA ARG A 17 -1.23 2.68 -7.72
C ARG A 17 0.08 2.68 -6.93
N PHE A 18 0.01 2.64 -5.60
CA PHE A 18 1.21 2.61 -4.76
C PHE A 18 1.97 1.29 -4.89
N SER A 19 1.28 0.17 -5.05
CA SER A 19 1.91 -1.12 -5.33
C SER A 19 2.72 -1.08 -6.64
N ARG A 20 2.15 -0.53 -7.72
CA ARG A 20 2.88 -0.36 -8.99
C ARG A 20 4.07 0.57 -8.86
N TYR A 21 3.92 1.69 -8.15
CA TYR A 21 5.00 2.64 -7.94
C TYR A 21 6.17 2.02 -7.17
N LEU A 22 5.88 1.32 -6.06
CA LEU A 22 6.88 0.73 -5.18
C LEU A 22 7.58 -0.50 -5.77
N ASN A 23 6.91 -1.21 -6.69
CA ASN A 23 7.53 -2.29 -7.45
C ASN A 23 8.18 -1.81 -8.77
N GLY A 24 8.12 -0.51 -9.06
CA GLY A 24 8.78 0.11 -10.19
C GLY A 24 10.23 0.53 -9.89
N PRO A 25 10.93 1.11 -10.88
CA PRO A 25 12.33 1.52 -10.73
C PRO A 25 12.58 2.46 -9.53
N MET A 26 11.64 3.35 -9.23
CA MET A 26 11.78 4.32 -8.13
C MET A 26 11.62 3.67 -6.74
N GLY A 27 10.76 2.65 -6.63
CA GLY A 27 10.56 1.93 -5.37
C GLY A 27 11.60 0.85 -5.09
N LYS A 28 12.37 0.46 -6.11
CA LYS A 28 13.40 -0.56 -6.01
C LYS A 28 14.42 -0.27 -4.91
N THR A 29 14.92 0.97 -4.85
CA THR A 29 15.89 1.38 -3.81
C THR A 29 15.30 1.26 -2.41
N VAL A 30 14.02 1.61 -2.23
CA VAL A 30 13.34 1.45 -0.93
C VAL A 30 13.31 -0.03 -0.53
N LEU A 31 12.96 -0.92 -1.46
CA LEU A 31 12.92 -2.37 -1.21
C LEU A 31 14.30 -3.01 -1.04
N GLU A 32 15.33 -2.48 -1.68
CA GLU A 32 16.73 -2.96 -1.50
C GLU A 32 17.25 -2.68 -0.10
N ASN A 33 16.73 -1.64 0.57
CA ASN A 33 17.09 -1.30 1.95
C ASN A 33 16.21 -1.98 3.02
N LEU A 34 15.24 -2.80 2.62
CA LEU A 34 14.40 -3.59 3.52
C LEU A 34 14.84 -5.04 3.51
N GLU A 35 14.92 -5.66 4.69
CA GLU A 35 15.00 -7.11 4.78
C GLU A 35 13.67 -7.77 4.41
N GLU A 36 13.71 -9.05 4.05
CA GLU A 36 12.51 -9.81 3.69
C GLU A 36 11.60 -9.99 4.92
N GLY A 37 10.32 -9.62 4.79
CA GLY A 37 9.37 -9.58 5.90
C GLY A 37 9.35 -8.26 6.69
N GLU A 38 10.36 -7.40 6.54
CA GLU A 38 10.33 -6.06 7.11
C GLU A 38 9.26 -5.19 6.44
N HIS A 39 8.81 -4.20 7.20
CA HIS A 39 7.80 -3.27 6.76
C HIS A 39 8.04 -1.87 7.30
N PHE A 40 7.51 -0.90 6.57
CA PHE A 40 7.42 0.48 7.02
C PHE A 40 5.99 1.00 6.84
N ILE A 41 5.70 2.12 7.49
CA ILE A 41 4.44 2.83 7.36
C ILE A 41 4.65 4.02 6.42
N LEU A 42 3.85 4.07 5.35
CA LEU A 42 3.78 5.21 4.46
C LEU A 42 2.51 5.99 4.79
N GLN A 43 2.66 7.18 5.36
CA GLN A 43 1.53 8.04 5.69
C GLN A 43 1.46 9.21 4.69
N THR A 44 0.29 9.41 4.12
CA THR A 44 -0.09 10.55 3.29
C THR A 44 -1.13 11.38 4.04
N SER A 45 -1.54 12.52 3.47
CA SER A 45 -2.62 13.34 4.05
C SER A 45 -3.97 12.61 4.12
N GLU A 46 -4.20 11.63 3.26
CA GLU A 46 -5.51 10.94 3.13
C GLU A 46 -5.48 9.48 3.58
N HIS A 47 -4.30 8.84 3.54
CA HIS A 47 -4.17 7.40 3.71
C HIS A 47 -2.91 7.01 4.45
N THR A 48 -3.01 5.94 5.23
CA THR A 48 -1.87 5.26 5.85
C THR A 48 -1.75 3.87 5.26
N PHE A 49 -0.56 3.52 4.78
CA PHE A 49 -0.26 2.20 4.22
C PHE A 49 0.79 1.48 5.04
N ARG A 50 0.62 0.17 5.15
CA ARG A 50 1.70 -0.73 5.53
C ARG A 50 2.32 -1.29 4.27
N VAL A 51 3.62 -1.09 4.11
CA VAL A 51 4.39 -1.61 2.98
C VAL A 51 5.33 -2.67 3.50
N THR A 52 5.15 -3.91 3.06
CA THR A 52 5.96 -5.07 3.47
C THR A 52 6.74 -5.61 2.29
N LYS A 53 8.01 -5.95 2.47
CA LYS A 53 8.77 -6.71 1.48
C LYS A 53 8.38 -8.19 1.57
N LYS A 54 7.77 -8.73 0.52
CA LYS A 54 7.42 -10.15 0.38
C LYS A 54 7.92 -10.70 -0.95
N LYS A 55 8.76 -11.72 -0.91
CA LYS A 55 9.43 -12.38 -2.04
C LYS A 55 10.10 -11.37 -2.97
N GLY A 56 10.81 -10.40 -2.39
CA GLY A 56 11.48 -9.34 -3.13
C GLY A 56 10.55 -8.30 -3.78
N ARG A 57 9.28 -8.23 -3.38
CA ARG A 57 8.28 -7.27 -3.90
C ARG A 57 7.64 -6.47 -2.78
N ALA A 58 7.18 -5.26 -3.09
CA ALA A 58 6.35 -4.49 -2.18
C ALA A 58 4.92 -5.02 -2.18
N VAL A 59 4.43 -5.44 -1.02
CA VAL A 59 3.01 -5.66 -0.75
C VAL A 59 2.50 -4.47 0.04
N VAL A 60 1.45 -3.83 -0.47
CA VAL A 60 0.88 -2.60 0.08
C VAL A 60 -0.50 -2.90 0.64
N GLU A 61 -0.72 -2.56 1.89
CA GLU A 61 -1.98 -2.75 2.61
C GLU A 61 -2.44 -1.39 3.13
N LEU A 62 -3.69 -1.01 2.87
CA LEU A 62 -4.28 0.20 3.44
C LEU A 62 -4.64 -0.07 4.90
N LEU A 63 -4.12 0.75 5.82
CA LEU A 63 -4.53 0.72 7.22
C LEU A 63 -5.76 1.61 7.39
N GLN A 64 -6.90 1.01 7.72
CA GLN A 64 -8.08 1.78 8.11
C GLN A 64 -7.79 2.47 9.44
N ILE A 65 -7.78 3.80 9.43
CA ILE A 65 -7.81 4.58 10.66
C ILE A 65 -9.21 4.34 11.25
N GLN A 66 -9.28 3.55 12.33
CA GLN A 66 -10.49 3.49 13.14
C GLN A 66 -10.64 4.87 13.79
N CYS A 67 -11.51 5.72 13.24
CA CYS A 67 -12.02 6.86 13.99
C CYS A 67 -12.91 6.29 15.11
N THR A 68 -12.36 6.25 16.31
CA THR A 68 -13.10 6.00 17.55
C THR A 68 -13.93 7.19 17.96
#